data_AF-D3TB53-F1
#
_entry.id   AF-D3TB53-F1
#
_cell.length_a   1.000
_cell.length_b   1.000
_cell.length_c   1.000
_cell.angle_alpha   90.00
_cell.angle_beta   90.00
_cell.angle_gamma   90.00
#
_symmetry.space_group_name_H-M   'P 1'
#
loop_
_entity.id
_entity.type
_entity.pdbx_description
1 polymer ?
#
loop_
_entity_poly.entity_id
_entity_poly.type
_entity_poly.pdbx_seq_one_letter_code
_entity_poly.pdbx_strand_id
1 'polypeptide(L)'
;MKEIEIVDDPDKIKIIIEDTRTKILRLLKFRDMTISELASILNKDVSTIFRHIKKLEAAGFVKVTGERKIHNVPEKIYGRTIKTIFLAPETYTKDEAIKKMNKKRIEILADILESLGYKVKDTDSLFDIIVHLDELSIKDIEKLEKDVDWGILRKLALILVLLKISDKDLENLREIVKKA
;
A
#
# COMPACT_ATOMS: atom_id res chain seq x y z
N MET A 1 -11.77 -11.48 12.43
CA MET A 1 -11.29 -10.98 11.12
C MET A 1 -9.93 -10.38 11.37
N LYS A 2 -8.92 -10.63 10.54
CA LYS A 2 -7.60 -10.00 10.74
C LYS A 2 -7.74 -8.53 10.38
N GLU A 3 -7.45 -7.64 11.33
CA GLU A 3 -7.68 -6.20 11.17
C GLU A 3 -6.61 -5.57 10.26
N ILE A 4 -5.37 -6.01 10.41
CA ILE A 4 -4.21 -5.58 9.61
C ILE A 4 -3.48 -6.80 9.07
N GLU A 5 -3.10 -6.77 7.80
CA GLU A 5 -2.14 -7.71 7.23
C GLU A 5 -0.98 -6.94 6.61
N ILE A 6 0.22 -7.24 7.09
CA ILE A 6 1.46 -6.90 6.43
C ILE A 6 1.70 -7.97 5.39
N VAL A 7 1.76 -7.55 4.13
CA VAL A 7 2.02 -8.46 3.01
C VAL A 7 3.52 -8.43 2.75
N ASP A 8 4.17 -9.54 3.08
CA ASP A 8 5.61 -9.75 2.99
C ASP A 8 6.05 -10.64 1.82
N ASP A 9 5.12 -11.43 1.30
CA ASP A 9 5.29 -12.26 0.13
C ASP A 9 5.36 -11.41 -1.17
N PRO A 10 6.51 -11.39 -1.89
CA PRO A 10 6.67 -10.61 -3.11
C PRO A 10 5.63 -10.91 -4.20
N ASP A 11 5.16 -12.15 -4.32
CA ASP A 11 4.18 -12.52 -5.33
C ASP A 11 2.79 -11.96 -4.99
N LYS A 12 2.43 -11.99 -3.70
CA LYS A 12 1.25 -11.29 -3.20
C LYS A 12 1.36 -9.77 -3.35
N ILE A 13 2.54 -9.18 -3.12
CA ILE A 13 2.78 -7.75 -3.32
C ILE A 13 2.57 -7.38 -4.80
N LYS A 14 3.19 -8.11 -5.74
CA LYS A 14 2.99 -7.91 -7.20
C LYS A 14 1.52 -8.01 -7.60
N ILE A 15 0.71 -8.76 -6.86
CA ILE A 15 -0.73 -8.85 -7.08
C ILE A 15 -1.44 -7.56 -6.68
N ILE A 16 -1.13 -6.98 -5.53
CA ILE A 16 -1.85 -5.81 -5.04
C ILE A 16 -1.38 -4.49 -5.66
N ILE A 17 -0.09 -4.36 -6.02
CA ILE A 17 0.48 -3.11 -6.57
C ILE A 17 0.01 -2.77 -7.99
N GLU A 18 -0.68 -3.69 -8.67
CA GLU A 18 -1.27 -3.37 -9.96
C GLU A 18 -2.44 -2.40 -9.78
N ASP A 19 -2.46 -1.36 -10.62
CA ASP A 19 -3.31 -0.19 -10.45
C ASP A 19 -4.80 -0.52 -10.31
N THR A 20 -5.33 -1.40 -11.16
CA THR A 20 -6.75 -1.79 -11.12
C THR A 20 -7.07 -2.56 -9.85
N ARG A 21 -6.23 -3.52 -9.45
CA ARG A 21 -6.39 -4.29 -8.21
C ARG A 21 -6.28 -3.41 -6.96
N THR A 22 -5.35 -2.46 -6.92
CA THR A 22 -5.29 -1.45 -5.85
C THR A 22 -6.59 -0.66 -5.76
N LYS A 23 -7.14 -0.20 -6.89
CA LYS A 23 -8.41 0.55 -6.91
C LYS A 23 -9.60 -0.30 -6.45
N ILE A 24 -9.69 -1.56 -6.89
CA ILE A 24 -10.70 -2.51 -6.41
C ILE A 24 -10.63 -2.65 -4.88
N LEU A 25 -9.45 -2.92 -4.32
CA LEU A 25 -9.27 -3.07 -2.87
C LEU A 25 -9.59 -1.78 -2.11
N ARG A 26 -9.38 -0.60 -2.70
CA ARG A 26 -9.82 0.67 -2.10
C ARG A 26 -11.35 0.79 -2.06
N LEU A 27 -12.04 0.44 -3.15
CA LEU A 27 -13.51 0.49 -3.21
C LEU A 27 -14.15 -0.49 -2.22
N LEU A 28 -13.64 -1.73 -2.18
CA LEU A 28 -14.12 -2.78 -1.28
C LEU A 28 -13.81 -2.52 0.20
N LYS A 29 -13.04 -1.46 0.53
CA LYS A 29 -12.88 -1.00 1.92
C LYS A 29 -14.16 -0.32 2.44
N PHE A 30 -14.92 0.35 1.56
CA PHE A 30 -16.08 1.13 1.96
C PHE A 30 -17.35 0.29 2.01
N ARG A 31 -17.53 -0.61 1.04
CA ARG A 31 -18.63 -1.58 1.00
C ARG A 31 -18.28 -2.74 0.08
N ASP A 32 -18.91 -3.87 0.31
CA ASP A 32 -18.86 -5.01 -0.61
C ASP A 32 -19.58 -4.66 -1.92
N MET A 33 -19.05 -5.14 -3.04
CA MET A 33 -19.53 -4.81 -4.39
C MET A 33 -19.50 -6.02 -5.32
N THR A 34 -20.39 -6.01 -6.30
CA THR A 34 -20.39 -6.94 -7.44
C THR A 34 -19.35 -6.56 -8.48
N ILE A 35 -19.05 -7.49 -9.40
CA ILE A 35 -18.14 -7.24 -10.52
C ILE A 35 -18.70 -6.14 -11.42
N SER A 36 -20.01 -6.14 -11.68
CA SER A 36 -20.69 -5.13 -12.51
C SER A 36 -20.60 -3.73 -11.89
N GLU A 37 -20.78 -3.60 -10.57
CA GLU A 37 -20.61 -2.31 -9.87
C GLU A 37 -19.16 -1.81 -9.95
N LEU A 38 -18.18 -2.69 -9.72
CA LEU A 38 -16.76 -2.35 -9.82
C LEU A 38 -16.37 -1.94 -11.24
N ALA A 39 -16.88 -2.65 -12.25
CA ALA A 39 -16.67 -2.34 -13.66
C ALA A 39 -17.22 -0.96 -14.03
N SER A 40 -18.43 -0.66 -13.58
CA SER A 40 -19.05 0.66 -13.77
C SER A 40 -18.26 1.78 -13.11
N ILE A 41 -17.88 1.64 -11.83
CA ILE A 41 -17.15 2.67 -11.08
C ILE A 41 -15.75 2.91 -11.66
N LEU A 42 -15.06 1.85 -12.09
CA LEU A 42 -13.70 1.93 -12.61
C LEU A 42 -13.63 2.24 -14.11
N ASN A 43 -14.79 2.38 -14.77
CA ASN A 43 -14.91 2.55 -16.22
C ASN A 43 -14.09 1.49 -17.00
N LYS A 44 -14.31 0.22 -16.65
CA LYS A 44 -13.66 -0.95 -17.26
C LYS A 44 -14.71 -1.99 -17.65
N ASP A 45 -14.37 -2.84 -18.59
CA ASP A 45 -15.25 -3.95 -18.96
C ASP A 45 -15.34 -5.01 -17.85
N VAL A 46 -16.48 -5.69 -17.78
CA VAL A 46 -16.79 -6.72 -16.77
C VAL A 46 -15.77 -7.86 -16.80
N SER A 47 -15.27 -8.25 -17.98
CA SER A 47 -14.32 -9.34 -18.14
C SER A 47 -12.95 -9.01 -17.54
N THR A 48 -12.51 -7.76 -17.70
CA THR A 48 -11.28 -7.24 -17.09
C THR A 48 -11.40 -7.26 -15.57
N ILE A 49 -12.48 -6.73 -14.99
CA ILE A 49 -12.68 -6.75 -13.53
C ILE A 49 -12.78 -8.18 -13.00
N PHE A 50 -13.48 -9.07 -13.70
CA PHE A 50 -13.55 -10.49 -13.35
C PHE A 50 -12.15 -11.11 -13.21
N ARG A 51 -11.27 -10.89 -14.19
CA ARG A 51 -9.88 -11.38 -14.15
C ARG A 51 -9.10 -10.80 -12.96
N HIS A 52 -9.25 -9.52 -12.64
CA HIS A 52 -8.59 -8.91 -11.48
C HIS A 52 -9.12 -9.47 -10.16
N ILE A 53 -10.45 -9.64 -10.02
CA ILE A 53 -11.08 -10.24 -8.86
C ILE A 53 -10.61 -11.68 -8.65
N LYS A 54 -10.51 -12.49 -9.71
CA LYS A 54 -9.99 -13.87 -9.58
C LYS A 54 -8.55 -13.94 -9.10
N LYS A 55 -7.69 -13.03 -9.57
CA LYS A 55 -6.32 -12.93 -9.05
C LYS A 55 -6.28 -12.52 -7.58
N LEU A 56 -7.13 -11.58 -7.18
CA LEU A 56 -7.23 -11.14 -5.79
C LEU A 56 -7.80 -12.24 -4.87
N GLU A 57 -8.80 -12.98 -5.34
CA GLU A 57 -9.44 -14.08 -4.64
C GLU A 57 -8.45 -15.24 -4.43
N ALA A 58 -7.72 -15.62 -5.48
CA ALA A 58 -6.68 -16.64 -5.41
C ALA A 58 -5.53 -16.28 -4.45
N ALA A 59 -5.22 -14.99 -4.33
CA ALA A 59 -4.22 -14.49 -3.39
C ALA A 59 -4.77 -14.25 -1.97
N GLY A 60 -6.07 -14.47 -1.75
CA GLY A 60 -6.73 -14.35 -0.46
C GLY A 60 -7.15 -12.93 -0.07
N PHE A 61 -7.01 -11.93 -0.94
CA PHE A 61 -7.32 -10.53 -0.63
C PHE A 61 -8.82 -10.20 -0.63
N VAL A 62 -9.60 -10.95 -1.40
CA VAL A 62 -11.05 -10.81 -1.48
C VAL A 62 -11.72 -12.17 -1.35
N LYS A 63 -12.98 -12.17 -0.94
CA LYS A 63 -13.83 -13.35 -0.85
C LYS A 63 -15.27 -13.02 -1.26
N VAL A 64 -16.03 -14.03 -1.64
CA VAL A 64 -17.48 -13.88 -1.80
C VAL A 64 -18.12 -13.69 -0.43
N THR A 65 -18.89 -12.61 -0.27
CA THR A 65 -19.61 -12.29 0.98
C THR A 65 -21.11 -12.46 0.87
N GLY A 66 -21.62 -12.64 -0.35
CA GLY A 66 -23.01 -12.93 -0.62
C GLY A 66 -23.30 -12.98 -2.11
N GLU A 67 -24.58 -13.04 -2.44
CA GLU A 67 -25.08 -13.00 -3.82
C GLU A 67 -26.30 -12.08 -3.89
N ARG A 68 -26.43 -11.31 -4.96
CA ARG A 68 -27.65 -10.52 -5.25
C ARG A 68 -28.06 -10.68 -6.70
N LYS A 69 -29.36 -10.58 -6.96
CA LYS A 69 -29.86 -10.55 -8.35
C LYS A 69 -29.83 -9.11 -8.87
N ILE A 70 -29.18 -8.92 -10.03
CA ILE A 70 -29.24 -7.69 -10.82
C ILE A 70 -29.88 -8.08 -12.15
N HIS A 71 -31.01 -7.46 -12.51
CA HIS A 71 -31.77 -7.79 -13.73
C HIS A 71 -32.03 -9.29 -13.93
N ASN A 72 -32.45 -9.99 -12.87
CA ASN A 72 -32.67 -11.46 -12.83
C ASN A 72 -31.43 -12.35 -13.02
N VAL A 73 -30.23 -11.78 -13.14
CA VAL A 73 -28.97 -12.53 -13.17
C VAL A 73 -28.38 -12.58 -11.76
N PRO A 74 -28.04 -13.76 -11.21
CA PRO A 74 -27.36 -13.86 -9.93
C PRO A 74 -25.91 -13.37 -10.06
N GLU A 75 -25.54 -12.38 -9.25
CA GLU A 75 -24.19 -11.85 -9.17
C GLU A 75 -23.61 -12.03 -7.77
N LYS A 76 -22.34 -12.46 -7.73
CA LYS A 76 -21.57 -12.58 -6.49
C LYS A 76 -21.14 -11.20 -6.00
N ILE A 77 -21.31 -10.98 -4.71
CA ILE A 77 -20.80 -9.82 -3.99
C ILE A 77 -19.45 -10.20 -3.40
N TYR A 78 -18.44 -9.36 -3.66
CA TYR A 78 -17.09 -9.53 -3.14
C TYR A 78 -16.81 -8.50 -2.04
N GLY A 79 -16.17 -8.97 -0.97
CA GLY A 79 -15.64 -8.14 0.10
C GLY A 79 -14.17 -8.43 0.34
N ARG A 80 -13.48 -7.53 1.04
CA ARG A 80 -12.08 -7.77 1.42
C ARG A 80 -11.99 -8.84 2.50
N THR A 81 -10.93 -9.64 2.45
CA THR A 81 -10.61 -10.55 3.56
C THR A 81 -9.94 -9.82 4.73
N ILE A 82 -9.26 -8.69 4.46
CA ILE A 82 -8.55 -7.86 5.42
C ILE A 82 -8.92 -6.39 5.25
N LYS A 83 -9.14 -5.68 6.35
CA LYS A 83 -9.53 -4.26 6.36
C LYS A 83 -8.40 -3.32 5.98
N THR A 84 -7.21 -3.51 6.53
CA THR A 84 -6.01 -2.72 6.20
C THR A 84 -4.90 -3.62 5.67
N ILE A 85 -4.48 -3.37 4.43
CA ILE A 85 -3.33 -4.03 3.82
C ILE A 85 -2.18 -3.03 3.94
N PHE A 86 -1.13 -3.42 4.65
CA PHE A 86 0.12 -2.67 4.66
C PHE A 86 0.92 -3.07 3.41
N LEU A 87 0.96 -2.16 2.44
CA LEU A 87 1.69 -2.35 1.18
C LEU A 87 3.16 -2.07 1.41
N ALA A 88 4.01 -3.05 1.05
CA ALA A 88 5.43 -2.91 0.77
C ALA A 88 6.12 -1.78 1.56
N PRO A 89 6.47 -2.01 2.84
CA PRO A 89 7.51 -1.22 3.46
C PRO A 89 8.72 -1.15 2.53
N GLU A 90 9.36 0.01 2.47
CA GLU A 90 10.41 0.27 1.48
C GLU A 90 11.58 -0.73 1.62
N THR A 91 11.63 -1.41 2.77
CA THR A 91 12.45 -2.55 3.19
C THR A 91 12.42 -3.78 2.29
N TYR A 92 11.41 -3.95 1.42
CA TYR A 92 11.39 -5.04 0.44
C TYR A 92 12.34 -4.78 -0.75
N THR A 93 13.63 -4.80 -0.46
CA THR A 93 14.73 -4.61 -1.43
C THR A 93 15.11 -5.89 -2.18
N LYS A 94 14.64 -7.06 -1.70
CA LYS A 94 15.03 -8.37 -2.26
C LYS A 94 14.35 -8.74 -3.58
N ASP A 95 13.20 -8.13 -3.89
CA ASP A 95 12.51 -8.34 -5.17
C ASP A 95 12.77 -7.15 -6.10
N GLU A 96 13.37 -7.41 -7.26
CA GLU A 96 13.77 -6.37 -8.21
C GLU A 96 12.61 -5.53 -8.74
N ALA A 97 11.41 -6.12 -8.92
CA ALA A 97 10.25 -5.36 -9.41
C ALA A 97 9.73 -4.40 -8.33
N ILE A 98 9.69 -4.85 -7.08
CA ILE A 98 9.29 -4.04 -5.92
C ILE A 98 10.33 -2.93 -5.67
N LYS A 99 11.62 -3.27 -5.69
CA LYS A 99 12.72 -2.31 -5.56
C LYS A 99 12.64 -1.21 -6.62
N LYS A 100 12.44 -1.59 -7.89
CA LYS A 100 12.28 -0.63 -9.00
C LYS A 100 11.07 0.29 -8.80
N MET A 101 9.95 -0.25 -8.32
CA MET A 101 8.77 0.55 -8.02
C MET A 101 9.03 1.56 -6.89
N ASN A 102 9.66 1.12 -5.79
CA ASN A 102 9.98 2.00 -4.67
C ASN A 102 10.97 3.10 -5.09
N LYS A 103 12.01 2.75 -5.88
CA LYS A 103 12.94 3.74 -6.43
C LYS A 103 12.24 4.82 -7.25
N LYS A 104 11.29 4.44 -8.11
CA LYS A 104 10.47 5.40 -8.86
C LYS A 104 9.62 6.31 -7.96
N ARG A 105 9.13 5.80 -6.83
CA ARG A 105 8.40 6.63 -5.85
C ARG A 105 9.33 7.62 -5.14
N ILE A 106 10.57 7.23 -4.86
CA ILE A 106 11.59 8.11 -4.30
C ILE A 106 12.02 9.20 -5.28
N GLU A 107 12.13 8.89 -6.57
CA GLU A 107 12.37 9.89 -7.63
C GLU A 107 11.27 10.97 -7.60
N ILE A 108 10.00 10.56 -7.59
CA ILE A 108 8.86 11.49 -7.47
C ILE A 108 8.91 12.28 -6.16
N LEU A 109 9.28 11.65 -5.04
CA LEU A 109 9.42 12.33 -3.76
C LEU A 109 10.52 13.40 -3.81
N ALA A 110 11.66 13.08 -4.44
CA ALA A 110 12.76 14.03 -4.62
C ALA A 110 12.31 15.23 -5.45
N ASP A 111 11.64 15.01 -6.58
CA ASP A 111 11.08 16.08 -7.42
C ASP A 111 10.12 17.00 -6.64
N ILE A 112 9.27 16.40 -5.80
CA ILE A 112 8.34 17.16 -4.95
C ILE A 112 9.11 17.97 -3.89
N LEU A 113 10.11 17.37 -3.23
CA LEU A 113 10.94 18.08 -2.25
C LEU A 113 11.65 19.28 -2.89
N GLU A 114 12.18 19.11 -4.11
CA GLU A 114 12.80 20.18 -4.88
C GLU A 114 11.82 21.30 -5.24
N SER A 115 10.61 20.94 -5.68
CA SER A 115 9.55 21.93 -5.96
C SER A 115 9.13 22.74 -4.72
N LEU A 116 9.37 22.20 -3.52
CA LEU A 116 9.08 22.84 -2.23
C LEU A 116 10.28 23.63 -1.66
N GLY A 117 11.40 23.72 -2.39
CA GLY A 117 12.59 24.46 -1.96
C GLY A 117 13.53 23.66 -1.06
N TYR A 118 13.52 22.34 -1.14
CA TYR A 118 14.55 21.49 -0.54
C TYR A 118 15.52 21.02 -1.61
N LYS A 119 16.78 20.81 -1.24
CA LYS A 119 17.78 20.17 -2.08
C LYS A 119 17.95 18.72 -1.62
N VAL A 120 17.78 17.78 -2.54
CA VAL A 120 18.06 16.36 -2.32
C VAL A 120 19.46 16.05 -2.86
N LYS A 121 20.29 15.38 -2.05
CA LYS A 121 21.67 15.04 -2.40
C LYS A 121 21.72 14.04 -3.56
N ASP A 122 21.05 12.90 -3.38
CA ASP A 122 20.89 11.83 -4.37
C ASP A 122 19.73 10.92 -3.97
N THR A 123 19.10 10.28 -4.95
CA THR A 123 17.90 9.44 -4.74
C THR A 123 18.21 8.10 -4.10
N ASP A 124 19.43 7.59 -4.24
CA ASP A 124 19.84 6.31 -3.62
C ASP A 124 19.98 6.47 -2.10
N SER A 125 20.68 7.51 -1.63
CA SER A 125 20.77 7.83 -0.20
C SER A 125 19.41 8.16 0.40
N LEU A 126 18.55 8.86 -0.36
CA LEU A 126 17.16 9.13 0.05
C LEU A 126 16.36 7.83 0.19
N PHE A 127 16.50 6.90 -0.75
CA PHE A 127 15.86 5.59 -0.65
C PHE A 127 16.36 4.83 0.58
N ASP A 128 17.68 4.74 0.78
CA ASP A 128 18.27 3.99 1.89
C ASP A 128 17.85 4.54 3.26
N ILE A 129 17.79 5.87 3.43
CA ILE A 129 17.33 6.44 4.70
C ILE A 129 15.85 6.20 4.93
N ILE A 130 14.97 6.32 3.91
CA ILE A 130 13.54 6.07 4.12
C ILE A 130 13.28 4.59 4.44
N VAL A 131 13.99 3.67 3.77
CA VAL A 131 13.97 2.24 4.11
C VAL A 131 14.30 2.02 5.58
N HIS A 132 15.40 2.60 6.07
CA HIS A 132 15.82 2.50 7.46
C HIS A 132 14.77 3.09 8.42
N LEU A 133 14.19 4.24 8.11
CA LEU A 133 13.15 4.87 8.93
C LEU A 133 11.89 3.99 8.99
N ASP A 134 11.47 3.39 7.89
CA ASP A 134 10.34 2.47 7.85
C ASP A 134 10.56 1.27 8.79
N GLU A 135 11.76 0.68 8.82
CA GLU A 135 12.12 -0.44 9.72
C GLU A 135 11.89 -0.13 11.20
N LEU A 136 12.10 1.13 11.61
CA LEU A 136 11.91 1.56 13.00
C LEU A 136 10.45 1.43 13.44
N SER A 137 9.50 1.68 12.53
CA SER A 137 8.06 1.67 12.85
C SER A 137 7.38 0.32 12.63
N ILE A 138 7.83 -0.45 11.62
CA ILE A 138 7.17 -1.70 11.19
C ILE A 138 7.02 -2.68 12.36
N LYS A 139 8.08 -2.92 13.14
CA LYS A 139 8.10 -3.91 14.24
C LYS A 139 6.99 -3.71 15.29
N ASP A 140 6.51 -2.48 15.48
CA ASP A 140 5.38 -2.23 16.38
C ASP A 140 4.05 -2.27 15.65
N ILE A 141 4.01 -1.84 14.39
CA ILE A 141 2.83 -1.94 13.52
C ILE A 141 2.43 -3.41 13.34
N GLU A 142 3.37 -4.36 13.26
CA GLU A 142 3.05 -5.79 13.14
C GLU A 142 2.31 -6.35 14.36
N LYS A 143 2.48 -5.70 15.53
CA LYS A 143 1.85 -6.10 16.79
C LYS A 143 0.47 -5.46 16.99
N LEU A 144 0.00 -4.65 16.05
CA LEU A 144 -1.30 -4.02 16.15
C LEU A 144 -2.42 -5.04 16.02
N GLU A 145 -3.20 -5.19 17.08
CA GLU A 145 -4.41 -6.03 17.09
C GLU A 145 -5.67 -5.25 16.70
N LYS A 146 -5.61 -3.91 16.76
CA LYS A 146 -6.75 -3.03 16.49
C LYS A 146 -6.84 -2.66 15.00
N ASP A 147 -8.07 -2.57 14.52
CA ASP A 147 -8.36 -1.88 13.26
C ASP A 147 -7.97 -0.42 13.36
N VAL A 148 -7.08 0.01 12.48
CA VAL A 148 -6.75 1.41 12.30
C VAL A 148 -6.88 1.75 10.83
N ASP A 149 -7.55 2.86 10.55
CA ASP A 149 -7.55 3.39 9.20
C ASP A 149 -6.15 3.93 8.84
N TRP A 150 -5.95 4.15 7.53
CA TRP A 150 -4.67 4.58 6.99
C TRP A 150 -4.17 5.93 7.53
N GLY A 151 -5.09 6.85 7.84
CA GLY A 151 -4.75 8.16 8.38
C GLY A 151 -4.21 8.07 9.80
N ILE A 152 -4.83 7.23 10.65
CA ILE A 152 -4.32 6.93 11.99
C ILE A 152 -2.98 6.18 11.89
N LEU A 153 -2.90 5.16 11.04
CA LEU A 153 -1.69 4.36 10.87
C LEU A 153 -0.49 5.20 10.42
N ARG A 154 -0.69 6.16 9.50
CA ARG A 154 0.38 7.08 9.06
C ARG A 154 0.90 7.96 10.19
N LYS A 155 0.00 8.46 11.06
CA LYS A 155 0.38 9.26 12.23
C LYS A 155 1.14 8.41 13.24
N LEU A 156 0.68 7.17 13.47
CA LEU A 156 1.36 6.22 14.34
C LEU A 156 2.77 5.91 13.82
N ALA A 157 2.92 5.58 12.54
CA ALA A 157 4.22 5.31 11.92
C ALA A 157 5.18 6.49 12.12
N LEU A 158 4.74 7.72 11.84
CA LEU A 158 5.55 8.93 12.05
C LEU A 158 6.00 9.08 13.50
N ILE A 159 5.08 8.91 14.47
CA ILE A 159 5.41 9.01 15.90
C ILE A 159 6.44 7.93 16.29
N LEU A 160 6.25 6.69 15.83
CA LEU A 160 7.18 5.60 16.12
C LEU A 160 8.57 5.85 15.54
N VAL A 161 8.67 6.39 14.33
CA VAL A 161 9.96 6.81 13.75
C VAL A 161 10.60 7.89 14.61
N LEU A 162 9.86 8.95 14.96
CA LEU A 162 10.39 10.05 15.78
C LEU A 162 10.85 9.62 17.17
N LEU A 163 10.20 8.62 17.76
CA LEU A 163 10.58 8.07 19.08
C LEU A 163 11.84 7.18 19.03
N LYS A 164 12.18 6.64 17.86
CA LYS A 164 13.21 5.60 17.71
C LYS A 164 14.40 6.01 16.84
N ILE A 165 14.27 7.06 16.06
CA ILE A 165 15.34 7.58 15.21
C ILE A 165 16.52 7.99 16.08
N SER A 166 17.73 7.59 15.69
CA SER A 166 18.95 8.03 16.39
C SER A 166 19.35 9.44 15.96
N ASP A 167 20.11 10.15 16.81
CA ASP A 167 20.65 11.47 16.44
C ASP A 167 21.49 11.40 15.16
N LYS A 168 22.26 10.31 15.00
CA LYS A 168 23.04 10.04 13.79
C LYS A 168 22.17 9.90 12.54
N ASP A 169 21.05 9.19 12.62
CA ASP A 169 20.13 9.03 11.49
C ASP A 169 19.44 10.34 11.14
N LEU A 170 19.12 11.16 12.15
CA LEU A 170 18.56 12.49 11.96
C LEU A 170 19.56 13.44 11.30
N GLU A 171 20.83 13.41 11.72
CA GLU A 171 21.92 14.14 11.06
C GLU A 171 22.07 13.70 9.60
N ASN A 172 22.12 12.40 9.35
CA ASN A 172 22.21 11.85 7.99
C ASN A 172 21.03 12.31 7.11
N LEU A 173 19.79 12.27 7.62
CA LEU A 173 18.62 12.78 6.90
C LEU A 173 18.75 14.25 6.53
N ARG A 174 19.27 15.08 7.45
CA ARG A 174 19.55 16.52 7.20
C ARG A 174 20.69 16.74 6.21
N GLU A 175 21.61 15.80 6.08
CA GLU A 175 22.64 15.86 5.04
C GLU A 175 22.09 15.51 3.66
N ILE A 176 21.17 14.55 3.60
CA ILE A 176 20.53 14.08 2.36
C ILE A 176 19.52 15.11 1.86
N VAL A 177 18.71 15.69 2.75
CA VAL A 177 17.67 16.67 2.41
C VAL A 177 17.92 17.97 3.17
N LYS A 178 18.31 19.01 2.43
CA LYS A 178 18.63 20.34 2.98
C LYS A 178 17.60 21.35 2.52
N LYS A 179 17.28 22.35 3.34
CA LYS A 179 16.54 23.51 2.85
C LYS A 179 17.45 24.31 1.91
N ALA A 180 16.95 24.65 0.72
CA ALA A 180 17.68 25.46 -0.25
C ALA A 180 17.83 26.91 0.22
#